data_AF-A0A7S4C5P4-F1
#
_entry.id   AF-A0A7S4C5P4-F1
#
_cell.length_a   1.000
_cell.length_b   1.000
_cell.length_c   1.000
_cell.angle_alpha   90.00
_cell.angle_beta   90.00
_cell.angle_gamma   90.00
#
_symmetry.space_group_name_H-M   'P 1'
#
loop_
_entity.id
_entity.type
_entity.pdbx_description
1 polymer ?
#
loop_
_entity_poly.entity_id
_entity_poly.type
_entity_poly.pdbx_seq_one_letter_code
_entity_poly.pdbx_strand_id
1 'polypeptide(L)'
;SLAGACVALGLRFAGSACKPACDLLTAQVKVLHERRQASGASAHTKPEQPTLETCLGATAIALAMVMAGSGHLDTLRLLRVLRRRVDNEVTHGFHMAISMAIGFLFLGGGRLTLGTSKRAVAALLACVFPRFPLNPSDNRYHLQAFRHLYVLACEARCLEAVDV
;
A
#
# COMPACT_ATOMS: atom_id res chain seq x y z
N SER A 1 13.45 3.69 -8.96
CA SER A 1 14.06 2.59 -8.17
C SER A 1 13.58 2.58 -6.71
N LEU A 2 13.46 3.72 -6.03
CA LEU A 2 13.06 3.80 -4.61
C LEU A 2 11.71 3.13 -4.26
N ALA A 3 10.63 3.42 -5.00
CA ALA A 3 9.33 2.80 -4.74
C ALA A 3 9.34 1.26 -4.88
N GLY A 4 10.13 0.73 -5.83
CA GLY A 4 10.33 -0.71 -5.97
C GLY A 4 11.07 -1.32 -4.78
N ALA A 5 12.08 -0.63 -4.24
CA ALA A 5 12.76 -1.04 -3.02
C ALA A 5 11.80 -1.03 -1.80
N CYS A 6 10.92 -0.04 -1.69
CA CYS A 6 9.89 0.00 -0.66
C CYS A 6 8.92 -1.19 -0.77
N VAL A 7 8.45 -1.53 -1.98
CA VAL A 7 7.59 -2.71 -2.20
C VAL A 7 8.32 -4.00 -1.86
N ALA A 8 9.59 -4.14 -2.26
CA ALA A 8 10.40 -5.30 -1.90
C ALA A 8 10.58 -5.45 -0.38
N LEU A 9 10.79 -4.32 0.32
CA LEU A 9 10.84 -4.30 1.79
C LEU A 9 9.49 -4.73 2.39
N GLY A 10 8.38 -4.23 1.85
CA GLY A 10 7.04 -4.63 2.24
C GLY A 10 6.79 -6.13 2.06
N LEU A 11 7.24 -6.72 0.95
CA LEU A 11 7.10 -8.16 0.69
C LEU A 11 7.95 -8.99 1.65
N ARG A 12 9.18 -8.55 1.93
CA ARG A 12 10.09 -9.23 2.87
C ARG A 12 9.55 -9.23 4.29
N PHE A 13 8.94 -8.13 4.72
CA PHE A 13 8.46 -7.93 6.09
C PHE A 13 6.93 -7.98 6.20
N ALA A 14 6.24 -8.60 5.23
CA ALA A 14 4.78 -8.67 5.21
C ALA A 14 4.25 -9.35 6.48
N GLY A 15 3.29 -8.70 7.15
CA GLY A 15 2.66 -9.21 8.37
C GLY A 15 3.63 -9.45 9.54
N SER A 16 4.80 -8.80 9.54
CA SER A 16 5.80 -8.96 10.61
C SER A 16 5.69 -7.90 11.71
N ALA A 17 4.96 -6.80 11.46
CA ALA A 17 4.94 -5.62 12.32
C ALA A 17 6.34 -5.08 12.67
N CYS A 18 7.32 -5.26 11.77
CA CYS A 18 8.69 -4.83 11.96
C CYS A 18 8.80 -3.31 12.08
N LYS A 19 9.14 -2.82 13.28
CA LYS A 19 9.20 -1.39 13.62
C LYS A 19 10.18 -0.58 12.74
N PRO A 20 11.45 -1.00 12.54
CA PRO A 20 12.38 -0.28 11.66
C PRO A 20 11.89 -0.15 10.21
N ALA A 21 11.27 -1.21 9.67
CA ALA A 21 10.71 -1.18 8.31
C ALA A 21 9.51 -0.23 8.23
N CYS A 22 8.63 -0.25 9.24
CA CYS A 22 7.50 0.66 9.35
C CYS A 22 7.96 2.13 9.40
N ASP A 23 8.96 2.44 10.23
CA ASP A 23 9.44 3.82 10.41
C ASP A 23 10.10 4.35 9.13
N LEU A 24 10.92 3.53 8.46
CA LEU A 24 11.52 3.87 7.17
C LEU A 24 10.45 4.13 6.11
N LEU A 25 9.49 3.22 5.95
CA LEU A 25 8.43 3.36 4.95
C LEU A 25 7.54 4.57 5.26
N THR A 26 7.24 4.83 6.54
CA THR A 26 6.48 6.01 6.97
C THR A 26 7.20 7.30 6.58
N ALA A 27 8.52 7.38 6.79
CA ALA A 27 9.32 8.52 6.37
C ALA A 27 9.28 8.70 4.85
N GLN A 28 9.41 7.62 4.07
CA GLN A 28 9.33 7.69 2.61
C GLN A 28 7.96 8.16 2.11
N VAL A 29 6.87 7.68 2.72
CA VAL A 29 5.52 8.13 2.36
C VAL A 29 5.35 9.63 2.63
N LYS A 30 5.86 10.14 3.75
CA LYS A 30 5.83 11.58 4.07
C LYS A 30 6.61 12.40 3.04
N VAL A 31 7.84 11.99 2.70
CA VAL A 31 8.67 12.67 1.70
C VAL A 31 7.99 12.71 0.33
N LEU A 32 7.41 11.58 -0.13
CA LEU A 32 6.69 11.53 -1.40
C LEU A 32 5.41 12.39 -1.36
N HIS A 33 4.74 12.44 -0.22
CA HIS A 33 3.57 13.29 -0.02
C HIS A 33 3.91 14.78 -0.09
N GLU A 34 5.00 15.21 0.54
CA GLU A 34 5.48 16.60 0.48
C GLU A 34 5.89 17.00 -0.94
N ARG A 35 6.62 16.15 -1.65
CA ARG A 35 7.01 16.39 -3.05
C ARG A 35 5.81 16.54 -3.98
N ARG A 36 4.75 15.75 -3.76
CA ARG A 36 3.49 15.90 -4.48
C ARG A 36 2.86 17.27 -4.23
N GLN A 37 2.83 17.73 -2.99
CA GLN A 37 2.26 19.05 -2.65
C GLN A 37 3.04 20.22 -3.24
N ALA A 38 4.37 20.13 -3.23
CA ALA A 38 5.23 21.14 -3.85
C ALA A 38 5.14 21.17 -5.40
N SER A 39 4.49 20.18 -6.02
CA SER A 39 4.47 20.05 -7.47
C SER A 39 3.61 21.10 -8.18
N GLY A 40 2.69 21.78 -7.50
CA GLY A 40 1.84 22.84 -8.09
C GLY A 40 2.52 24.16 -8.49
N ALA A 41 3.80 24.40 -8.17
CA ALA A 41 4.38 25.76 -8.20
C ALA A 41 5.49 26.09 -9.24
N SER A 42 5.97 25.17 -10.09
CA SER A 42 7.02 25.51 -11.10
C SER A 42 7.27 24.37 -12.11
N ALA A 43 7.48 24.70 -13.38
CA ALA A 43 7.08 23.87 -14.53
C ALA A 43 8.19 23.17 -15.36
N HIS A 44 9.46 23.11 -14.97
CA HIS A 44 10.51 22.68 -15.94
C HIS A 44 11.43 21.51 -15.52
N THR A 45 11.25 20.90 -14.34
CA THR A 45 12.13 19.80 -13.86
C THR A 45 11.44 18.81 -12.91
N LYS A 46 10.10 18.71 -12.94
CA LYS A 46 9.37 17.84 -12.01
C LYS A 46 9.10 16.47 -12.61
N PRO A 47 9.22 15.38 -11.81
CA PRO A 47 8.69 14.08 -12.20
C PRO A 47 7.19 14.21 -12.49
N GLU A 48 6.73 13.56 -13.54
CA GLU A 48 5.32 13.56 -13.91
C GLU A 48 4.45 13.19 -12.70
N GLN A 49 3.48 14.03 -12.39
CA GLN A 49 2.52 13.85 -11.30
C GLN A 49 1.93 12.42 -11.21
N PRO A 50 1.52 11.75 -12.31
CA PRO A 50 1.05 10.36 -12.25
C PRO A 50 2.11 9.36 -11.76
N THR A 51 3.38 9.61 -12.05
CA THR A 51 4.50 8.77 -11.57
C THR A 51 4.69 8.93 -10.06
N LEU A 52 4.57 10.16 -9.54
CA LEU A 52 4.59 10.42 -8.09
C LEU A 52 3.42 9.75 -7.38
N GLU A 53 2.20 9.82 -7.92
CA GLU A 53 1.03 9.14 -7.35
C GLU A 53 1.21 7.63 -7.29
N THR A 54 1.73 7.04 -8.37
CA THR A 54 1.99 5.61 -8.45
C THR A 54 3.03 5.18 -7.41
N CYS A 55 4.10 5.96 -7.26
CA CYS A 55 5.12 5.70 -6.23
C CYS A 55 4.54 5.83 -4.82
N LEU A 56 3.80 6.91 -4.56
CA LEU A 56 3.16 7.15 -3.27
C LEU A 56 2.19 6.01 -2.91
N GLY A 57 1.32 5.60 -3.84
CA GLY A 57 0.41 4.47 -3.66
C GLY A 57 1.13 3.15 -3.39
N ALA A 58 2.19 2.85 -4.17
CA ALA A 58 3.00 1.65 -3.96
C ALA A 58 3.70 1.63 -2.59
N THR A 59 4.28 2.76 -2.16
CA THR A 59 4.89 2.87 -0.83
C THR A 59 3.88 2.78 0.31
N ALA A 60 2.67 3.34 0.13
CA ALA A 60 1.58 3.23 1.10
C ALA A 60 1.10 1.78 1.27
N ILE A 61 0.97 1.03 0.16
CA ILE A 61 0.67 -0.41 0.21
C ILE A 61 1.79 -1.17 0.89
N ALA A 62 3.06 -0.88 0.58
CA ALA A 62 4.20 -1.53 1.23
C ALA A 62 4.20 -1.32 2.75
N LEU A 63 3.92 -0.08 3.21
CA LEU A 63 3.78 0.23 4.63
C LEU A 63 2.65 -0.58 5.27
N ALA A 64 1.50 -0.65 4.61
CA ALA A 64 0.36 -1.43 5.08
C ALA A 64 0.63 -2.95 5.09
N MET A 65 1.42 -3.46 4.14
CA MET A 65 1.82 -4.87 4.12
C MET A 65 2.68 -5.23 5.34
N VAL A 66 3.62 -4.37 5.74
CA VAL A 66 4.44 -4.60 6.95
C VAL A 66 3.57 -4.67 8.20
N MET A 67 2.58 -3.79 8.29
CA MET A 67 1.65 -3.67 9.42
C MET A 67 0.34 -4.43 9.22
N ALA A 68 0.30 -5.40 8.31
CA ALA A 68 -0.94 -6.05 7.91
C ALA A 68 -1.61 -6.78 9.09
N GLY A 69 -2.92 -6.55 9.26
CA GLY A 69 -3.73 -7.13 10.34
C GLY A 69 -3.59 -6.45 11.71
N SER A 70 -2.60 -5.57 11.90
CA SER A 70 -2.32 -4.97 13.22
C SER A 70 -3.24 -3.81 13.60
N GLY A 71 -3.92 -3.19 12.63
CA GLY A 71 -4.71 -1.97 12.88
C GLY A 71 -3.88 -0.75 13.29
N HIS A 72 -2.57 -0.71 13.00
CA HIS A 72 -1.65 0.34 13.46
C HIS A 72 -2.15 1.77 13.21
N LEU A 73 -2.38 2.51 14.30
CA LEU A 73 -3.10 3.79 14.31
C LEU A 73 -2.37 4.88 13.50
N ASP A 74 -1.06 4.99 13.61
CA ASP A 74 -0.33 6.05 12.92
C ASP A 74 -0.29 5.83 11.40
N THR A 75 -0.20 4.57 10.98
CA THR A 75 -0.35 4.20 9.57
C THR A 75 -1.76 4.53 9.09
N LEU A 76 -2.80 4.22 9.86
CA LEU A 76 -4.17 4.59 9.51
C LEU A 76 -4.37 6.10 9.39
N ARG A 77 -3.85 6.89 10.33
CA ARG A 77 -3.92 8.35 10.28
C ARG A 77 -3.29 8.88 9.00
N LEU A 78 -2.11 8.38 8.65
CA LEU A 78 -1.42 8.74 7.42
C LEU A 78 -2.24 8.35 6.18
N LEU A 79 -2.77 7.12 6.12
CA LEU A 79 -3.59 6.66 4.99
C LEU A 79 -4.90 7.46 4.87
N ARG A 80 -5.50 7.91 5.99
CA ARG A 80 -6.68 8.78 6.00
C ARG A 80 -6.39 10.15 5.42
N VAL A 81 -5.22 10.73 5.71
CA VAL A 81 -4.78 11.99 5.10
C VAL A 81 -4.66 11.84 3.59
N LEU A 82 -4.05 10.74 3.12
CA LEU A 82 -3.95 10.45 1.69
C LEU A 82 -5.32 10.19 1.04
N ARG A 83 -6.23 9.50 1.73
CA ARG A 83 -7.59 9.20 1.23
C ARG A 83 -8.49 10.43 1.12
N ARG A 84 -8.37 11.40 2.03
CA ARG A 84 -9.21 12.60 2.06
C ARG A 84 -8.96 13.56 0.89
N ARG A 85 -7.89 13.36 0.12
CA ARG A 85 -7.64 14.14 -1.08
C ARG A 85 -8.56 13.68 -2.21
N VAL A 86 -9.35 14.61 -2.72
CA VAL A 86 -10.30 14.42 -3.83
C VAL A 86 -10.09 15.54 -4.85
N ASP A 87 -8.82 15.83 -5.17
CA ASP A 87 -8.48 16.80 -6.20
C ASP A 87 -8.77 16.18 -7.58
N ASN A 88 -9.12 16.99 -8.59
CA ASN A 88 -9.42 16.51 -9.97
C ASN A 88 -8.27 15.73 -10.62
N GLU A 89 -7.06 15.85 -10.07
CA GLU A 89 -5.86 15.17 -10.56
C GLU A 89 -5.65 13.77 -9.94
N VAL A 90 -6.46 13.38 -8.95
CA VAL A 90 -6.35 12.06 -8.31
C VAL A 90 -6.97 11.00 -9.21
N THR A 91 -6.15 10.04 -9.64
CA THR A 91 -6.63 8.91 -10.44
C THR A 91 -7.43 7.90 -9.62
N HIS A 92 -8.36 7.18 -10.26
CA HIS A 92 -9.07 6.05 -9.63
C HIS A 92 -8.09 5.04 -9.01
N GLY A 93 -6.99 4.80 -9.72
CA GLY A 93 -5.91 3.93 -9.28
C GLY A 93 -5.28 4.33 -7.94
N PHE A 94 -5.11 5.62 -7.68
CA PHE A 94 -4.61 6.10 -6.40
C PHE A 94 -5.60 5.82 -5.26
N HIS A 95 -6.89 6.10 -5.46
CA HIS A 95 -7.93 5.77 -4.48
C HIS A 95 -8.00 4.27 -4.18
N MET A 96 -7.84 3.43 -5.21
CA MET A 96 -7.79 2.00 -5.05
C MET A 96 -6.55 1.56 -4.27
N ALA A 97 -5.37 2.13 -4.53
CA ALA A 97 -4.14 1.82 -3.81
C ALA A 97 -4.26 2.13 -2.31
N ILE A 98 -4.79 3.32 -1.98
CA ILE A 98 -4.99 3.72 -0.58
C ILE A 98 -6.07 2.87 0.10
N SER A 99 -7.17 2.55 -0.60
CA SER A 99 -8.20 1.66 -0.08
C SER A 99 -7.67 0.25 0.20
N MET A 100 -6.84 -0.29 -0.70
CA MET A 100 -6.17 -1.57 -0.51
C MET A 100 -5.21 -1.54 0.68
N ALA A 101 -4.43 -0.48 0.84
CA ALA A 101 -3.54 -0.30 1.99
C ALA A 101 -4.33 -0.26 3.31
N ILE A 102 -5.46 0.44 3.37
CA ILE A 102 -6.35 0.43 4.54
C ILE A 102 -6.92 -0.98 4.78
N GLY A 103 -7.30 -1.69 3.72
CA GLY A 103 -7.79 -3.06 3.80
C GLY A 103 -6.75 -4.03 4.38
N PHE A 104 -5.48 -3.93 3.96
CA PHE A 104 -4.39 -4.74 4.51
C PHE A 104 -4.13 -4.45 5.99
N LEU A 105 -4.26 -3.18 6.42
CA LEU A 105 -4.08 -2.82 7.82
C LEU A 105 -5.11 -3.51 8.74
N PHE A 106 -6.33 -3.72 8.24
CA PHE A 106 -7.46 -4.34 8.95
C PHE A 106 -7.85 -5.71 8.35
N LEU A 107 -6.87 -6.45 7.85
CA LEU A 107 -7.10 -7.71 7.16
C LEU A 107 -7.87 -8.70 8.07
N GLY A 108 -8.98 -9.24 7.56
CA GLY A 108 -9.86 -10.12 8.34
C GLY A 108 -10.42 -9.47 9.63
N GLY A 109 -10.55 -8.15 9.67
CA GLY A 109 -10.95 -7.42 10.89
C GLY A 109 -9.87 -7.43 11.98
N GLY A 110 -8.61 -7.67 11.62
CA GLY A 110 -7.49 -7.82 12.55
C GLY A 110 -7.17 -9.27 12.94
N ARG A 111 -7.94 -10.24 12.43
CA ARG A 111 -7.72 -11.68 12.70
C ARG A 111 -6.72 -12.33 11.74
N LEU A 112 -6.53 -11.72 10.57
CA LEU A 112 -5.67 -12.23 9.52
C LEU A 112 -4.49 -11.30 9.31
N THR A 113 -3.40 -11.86 8.81
CA THR A 113 -2.22 -11.11 8.40
C THR A 113 -1.64 -11.74 7.13
N LEU A 114 -0.56 -11.17 6.59
CA LEU A 114 0.06 -11.66 5.35
C LEU A 114 1.22 -12.60 5.64
N GLY A 115 1.32 -13.68 4.87
CA GLY A 115 2.44 -14.62 4.89
C GLY A 115 3.58 -14.21 3.95
N THR A 116 4.76 -14.81 4.16
CA THR A 116 5.96 -14.60 3.33
C THR A 116 6.46 -15.90 2.66
N SER A 117 5.63 -16.94 2.60
CA SER A 117 5.92 -18.15 1.83
C SER A 117 6.10 -17.84 0.34
N LYS A 118 6.81 -18.69 -0.41
CA LYS A 118 7.03 -18.47 -1.87
C LYS A 118 5.71 -18.27 -2.63
N ARG A 119 4.65 -19.01 -2.25
CA ARG A 119 3.30 -18.86 -2.83
C ARG A 119 2.65 -17.54 -2.44
N ALA A 120 2.73 -17.16 -1.16
CA ALA A 120 2.21 -15.89 -0.67
C ALA A 120 2.89 -14.69 -1.34
N VAL A 121 4.22 -14.72 -1.47
CA VAL A 121 4.99 -13.67 -2.16
C VAL A 121 4.62 -13.59 -3.64
N ALA A 122 4.44 -14.71 -4.33
CA ALA A 122 3.99 -14.73 -5.73
C ALA A 122 2.59 -14.12 -5.89
N ALA A 123 1.66 -14.48 -5.00
CA ALA A 123 0.30 -13.94 -4.99
C ALA A 123 0.28 -12.43 -4.67
N LEU A 124 1.08 -11.99 -3.70
CA LEU A 124 1.23 -10.58 -3.35
C LEU A 124 1.84 -9.78 -4.51
N LEU A 125 2.90 -10.29 -5.16
CA LEU A 125 3.51 -9.64 -6.32
C LEU A 125 2.49 -9.39 -7.44
N ALA A 126 1.64 -10.37 -7.73
CA ALA A 126 0.55 -10.20 -8.69
C ALA A 126 -0.46 -9.15 -8.21
N CYS A 127 -0.83 -9.15 -6.92
CA CYS A 127 -1.78 -8.22 -6.35
C CYS A 127 -1.30 -6.75 -6.30
N VAL A 128 -0.04 -6.53 -5.95
CA VAL A 128 0.53 -5.18 -5.70
C VAL A 128 1.31 -4.64 -6.89
N PHE A 129 1.08 -5.19 -8.08
CA PHE A 129 1.73 -4.74 -9.30
C PHE A 129 1.64 -3.20 -9.44
N PRO A 130 2.77 -2.47 -9.54
CA PRO A 130 2.84 -1.02 -9.38
C PRO A 130 2.38 -0.26 -10.64
N ARG A 131 1.29 -0.71 -11.25
CA ARG A 131 0.54 -0.03 -12.30
C ARG A 131 -0.93 -0.02 -11.91
N PHE A 132 -1.41 1.14 -11.49
CA PHE A 132 -2.80 1.33 -11.12
C PHE A 132 -3.63 1.81 -12.32
N PRO A 133 -4.90 1.39 -12.43
CA PRO A 133 -5.81 1.78 -13.50
C PRO A 133 -6.13 3.27 -13.45
N LEU A 134 -6.32 3.89 -14.61
CA LEU A 134 -6.75 5.29 -14.68
C LEU A 134 -8.25 5.44 -14.38
N ASN A 135 -9.06 4.47 -14.79
CA ASN A 135 -10.50 4.42 -14.59
C ASN A 135 -10.95 2.99 -14.16
N PRO A 136 -12.18 2.80 -13.67
CA PRO A 136 -12.62 1.50 -13.14
C PRO A 136 -12.61 0.34 -14.15
N SER A 137 -12.75 0.62 -15.45
CA SER A 137 -12.75 -0.38 -16.52
C SER A 137 -11.37 -0.63 -17.16
N ASP A 138 -10.33 0.10 -16.72
CA ASP A 138 -8.98 0.00 -17.28
C ASP A 138 -8.28 -1.29 -16.81
N ASN A 139 -8.05 -2.18 -17.78
CA ASN A 139 -7.31 -3.42 -17.61
C ASN A 139 -6.10 -3.50 -18.57
N ARG A 140 -5.68 -2.37 -19.16
CA ARG A 140 -4.70 -2.36 -20.25
C ARG A 140 -3.32 -2.86 -19.84
N TYR A 141 -2.89 -2.54 -18.62
CA TYR A 141 -1.54 -2.88 -18.12
C TYR A 141 -1.55 -3.97 -17.04
N HIS A 142 -2.69 -4.21 -16.40
CA HIS A 142 -2.83 -5.19 -15.34
C HIS A 142 -4.31 -5.56 -15.20
N LEU A 143 -4.59 -6.85 -15.09
CA LEU A 143 -5.94 -7.34 -14.87
C LEU A 143 -6.38 -7.03 -13.43
N GLN A 144 -7.42 -6.21 -13.24
CA GLN A 144 -7.81 -5.77 -11.90
C GLN A 144 -8.25 -6.93 -10.99
N ALA A 145 -8.72 -8.05 -11.54
CA ALA A 145 -9.05 -9.24 -10.77
C ALA A 145 -7.87 -9.79 -9.94
N PHE A 146 -6.64 -9.63 -10.42
CA PHE A 146 -5.44 -10.10 -9.70
C PHE A 146 -5.17 -9.33 -8.41
N ARG A 147 -5.79 -8.16 -8.22
CA ARG A 147 -5.76 -7.41 -6.97
C ARG A 147 -6.48 -8.09 -5.82
N HIS A 148 -7.19 -9.19 -6.07
CA HIS A 148 -7.79 -10.02 -5.02
C HIS A 148 -6.94 -11.23 -4.65
N LEU A 149 -5.82 -11.48 -5.36
CA LEU A 149 -4.94 -12.61 -5.06
C LEU A 149 -4.23 -12.51 -3.71
N TYR A 150 -4.24 -11.34 -3.04
CA TYR A 150 -3.75 -11.22 -1.67
C TYR A 150 -4.42 -12.21 -0.71
N VAL A 151 -5.65 -12.67 -1.00
CA VAL A 151 -6.36 -13.67 -0.20
C VAL A 151 -5.57 -14.98 -0.08
N LEU A 152 -4.81 -15.35 -1.12
CA LEU A 152 -3.95 -16.54 -1.10
C LEU A 152 -2.71 -16.39 -0.22
N ALA A 153 -2.39 -15.15 0.17
CA ALA A 153 -1.31 -14.82 1.09
C ALA A 153 -1.81 -14.55 2.52
N CYS A 154 -3.13 -14.60 2.76
CA CYS A 154 -3.69 -14.40 4.09
C CYS A 154 -3.47 -15.63 4.99
N GLU A 155 -3.03 -15.37 6.21
CA GLU A 155 -2.83 -16.39 7.25
C GLU A 155 -3.51 -15.94 8.55
N ALA A 156 -4.15 -16.87 9.25
CA ALA A 156 -4.70 -16.63 10.58
C ALA A 156 -3.58 -16.80 11.62
N ARG A 157 -3.13 -15.69 12.20
CA ARG A 157 -2.10 -15.66 13.25
C ARG A 157 -2.59 -14.97 14.55
N CYS A 158 -3.87 -14.63 14.63
CA CYS A 158 -4.47 -14.04 15.82
C CYS A 158 -4.76 -15.12 16.86
N LEU A 159 -4.34 -14.88 18.10
CA LEU A 159 -4.64 -15.72 19.26
C LEU A 159 -5.63 -14.97 20.16
N GLU A 160 -6.81 -15.54 20.35
CA GLU A 160 -7.84 -15.01 21.25
C GLU A 160 -7.78 -15.78 22.57
N ALA A 161 -7.47 -15.08 23.67
CA ALA A 161 -7.54 -15.66 25.02
C ALA A 161 -8.96 -15.42 25.56
N VAL A 162 -9.69 -16.49 25.82
CA VAL A 162 -11.04 -16.46 26.39
C VAL A 162 -10.93 -16.81 27.87
N ASP A 163 -11.43 -15.92 28.72
CA ASP A 163 -11.53 -16.16 30.16
C ASP A 163 -12.60 -17.24 30.44
N VAL A 164 -12.32 -18.15 31.37
CA VAL A 164 -13.15 -19.35 31.67
C VAL A 164 -13.93 -19.15 32.96
#